data_AF-A0A927UWR9-F1
#
_entry.id   AF-A0A927UWR9-F1
#
_cell.length_a   1.000
_cell.length_b   1.000
_cell.length_c   1.000
_cell.angle_alpha   90.00
_cell.angle_beta   90.00
_cell.angle_gamma   90.00
#
_symmetry.space_group_name_H-M   'P 1'
#
loop_
_entity.id
_entity.type
_entity.pdbx_description
1 polymer ?
#
loop_
_entity_poly.entity_id
_entity_poly.type
_entity_poly.pdbx_seq_one_letter_code
_entity_poly.pdbx_strand_id
1 'polypeptide(L)'
;MIIKVIYTFIMFFEIMTIIYIVGHWLFRIKLVSKYFREFLAPLLEPLEKLSKKSIMYMPIIDLSPILLLIVLIYIEQIIYKFL
;
A
#
# COMPACT_ATOMS: atom_id res chain seq x y z
N MET A 1 11.84 14.61 -17.05
CA MET A 1 10.37 14.86 -17.01
C MET A 1 9.60 13.61 -16.60
N ILE A 2 9.79 12.47 -17.29
CA ILE A 2 9.10 11.20 -16.99
C ILE A 2 9.33 10.72 -15.55
N ILE A 3 10.57 10.77 -15.05
CA ILE A 3 10.91 10.33 -13.68
C ILE A 3 10.15 11.12 -12.62
N LYS A 4 9.99 12.45 -12.80
CA LYS A 4 9.20 13.30 -11.90
C LYS A 4 7.72 12.92 -11.89
N VAL A 5 7.16 12.57 -13.05
CA VAL A 5 5.77 12.11 -13.15
C VAL A 5 5.59 10.79 -12.40
N ILE A 6 6.49 9.82 -12.62
CA ILE A 6 6.46 8.52 -11.91
C ILE A 6 6.58 8.72 -10.39
N TYR A 7 7.48 9.61 -9.96
CA TYR A 7 7.66 9.97 -8.55
C TYR A 7 6.36 10.50 -7.93
N THR A 8 5.70 11.47 -8.59
CA THR A 8 4.41 12.00 -8.11
C THR A 8 3.31 10.92 -8.07
N PHE A 9 3.27 10.01 -9.04
CA PHE A 9 2.31 8.89 -9.01
C PHE A 9 2.55 7.95 -7.82
N ILE A 10 3.79 7.62 -7.50
CA ILE A 10 4.11 6.77 -6.34
C ILE A 10 3.71 7.45 -5.05
N MET A 11 4.02 8.74 -4.91
CA MET A 11 3.64 9.54 -3.75
C MET A 11 2.10 9.58 -3.58
N PHE A 12 1.35 9.65 -4.67
CA PHE A 12 -0.11 9.54 -4.64
C PHE A 12 -0.58 8.17 -4.12
N PHE A 13 0.00 7.06 -4.61
CA PHE A 13 -0.33 5.71 -4.12
C PHE A 13 0.03 5.51 -2.64
N GLU A 14 1.12 6.12 -2.19
CA GLU A 14 1.54 6.10 -0.80
C GLU A 14 0.50 6.78 0.10
N ILE A 15 0.10 8.00 -0.25
CA ILE A 15 -0.94 8.75 0.48
C ILE A 15 -2.25 7.96 0.51
N MET A 16 -2.66 7.37 -0.61
CA MET A 16 -3.86 6.52 -0.67
C MET A 16 -3.75 5.30 0.26
N THR A 17 -2.57 4.69 0.34
CA THR A 17 -2.31 3.54 1.22
C THR A 17 -2.36 3.96 2.69
N ILE A 18 -1.81 5.13 3.05
CA ILE A 18 -1.89 5.68 4.41
C ILE A 18 -3.34 5.96 4.79
N ILE A 19 -4.11 6.61 3.92
CA ILE A 19 -5.54 6.88 4.14
C ILE A 19 -6.30 5.56 4.35
N TYR A 20 -6.00 4.52 3.57
CA TYR A 20 -6.60 3.21 3.75
C TYR A 20 -6.25 2.59 5.11
N ILE A 21 -4.97 2.58 5.51
CA ILE A 21 -4.54 2.05 6.82
C ILE A 21 -5.26 2.78 7.94
N VAL A 22 -5.26 4.11 7.92
CA VAL A 22 -5.94 4.94 8.93
C VAL A 22 -7.45 4.69 8.92
N GLY A 23 -8.10 4.75 7.76
CA GLY A 23 -9.55 4.56 7.65
C GLY A 23 -10.02 3.16 8.05
N HIS A 24 -9.24 2.13 7.70
CA HIS A 24 -9.55 0.73 8.01
C HIS A 24 -9.26 0.39 9.48
N TRP A 25 -8.10 0.80 10.02
CA TRP A 25 -7.69 0.43 11.38
C TRP A 25 -8.25 1.36 12.47
N LEU A 26 -8.21 2.68 12.26
CA LEU A 26 -8.66 3.64 13.28
C LEU A 26 -10.18 3.84 13.26
N PHE A 27 -10.79 4.00 12.08
CA PHE A 27 -12.19 4.39 11.98
C PHE A 27 -13.16 3.25 11.62
N ARG A 28 -12.65 2.06 11.22
CA ARG A 28 -13.44 0.90 10.76
C ARG A 28 -14.55 1.28 9.77
N ILE A 29 -14.31 2.27 8.91
CA ILE A 29 -15.33 2.76 7.97
C ILE A 29 -15.46 1.74 6.84
N LYS A 30 -16.55 0.96 6.85
CA LYS A 30 -16.83 -0.08 5.84
C LYS A 30 -16.83 0.44 4.40
N LEU A 31 -17.24 1.70 4.19
CA LEU A 31 -17.27 2.31 2.87
C LEU A 31 -15.84 2.56 2.35
N VAL A 32 -15.00 3.20 3.16
CA VAL A 32 -13.60 3.47 2.83
C VAL A 32 -12.86 2.17 2.59
N SER A 33 -13.09 1.16 3.44
CA SER A 33 -12.44 -0.15 3.25
C SER A 33 -12.84 -0.83 1.95
N LYS A 34 -14.08 -0.68 1.48
CA LYS A 34 -14.52 -1.32 0.23
C LYS A 34 -13.92 -0.64 -1.00
N TYR A 35 -14.09 0.68 -1.13
CA TYR A 35 -13.62 1.42 -2.30
C TYR A 35 -12.09 1.44 -2.42
N PHE A 36 -11.38 1.64 -1.31
CA PHE A 36 -9.92 1.61 -1.34
C PHE A 36 -9.38 0.20 -1.56
N ARG A 37 -10.04 -0.84 -1.04
CA ARG A 37 -9.62 -2.21 -1.31
C ARG A 37 -9.81 -2.56 -2.77
N GLU A 38 -10.89 -2.14 -3.43
CA GLU A 38 -11.06 -2.35 -4.87
C GLU A 38 -10.01 -1.58 -5.68
N PHE A 39 -9.68 -0.34 -5.29
CA PHE A 39 -8.67 0.47 -5.97
C PHE A 39 -7.24 -0.06 -5.79
N LEU A 40 -6.88 -0.45 -4.56
CA LEU A 40 -5.55 -0.97 -4.21
C LEU A 40 -5.43 -2.49 -4.39
N ALA A 41 -6.51 -3.21 -4.68
CA ALA A 41 -6.53 -4.66 -4.90
C ALA A 41 -5.38 -5.17 -5.79
N PRO A 42 -5.11 -4.59 -6.98
CA PRO A 42 -4.04 -5.09 -7.84
C PRO A 42 -2.65 -5.02 -7.18
N LEU A 43 -2.44 -4.11 -6.22
CA LEU A 43 -1.20 -3.98 -5.46
C LEU A 43 -1.22 -4.81 -4.17
N LEU A 44 -2.37 -4.90 -3.51
CA LEU A 44 -2.55 -5.61 -2.24
C LEU A 44 -2.61 -7.13 -2.42
N GLU A 45 -3.31 -7.65 -3.43
CA GLU A 45 -3.46 -9.10 -3.65
C GLU A 45 -2.13 -9.87 -3.76
N PRO A 46 -1.12 -9.43 -4.54
CA PRO A 46 0.16 -10.12 -4.58
C PRO A 46 0.86 -10.08 -3.21
N LEU A 47 0.75 -8.97 -2.48
CA LEU A 47 1.30 -8.83 -1.14
C LEU A 47 0.57 -9.70 -0.11
N GLU A 48 -0.75 -9.85 -0.25
CA GLU A 48 -1.58 -10.72 0.60
C GLU A 48 -1.22 -12.19 0.35
N LYS A 49 -1.02 -12.58 -0.92
CA LYS A 49 -0.53 -13.91 -1.29
C LYS A 49 0.87 -14.19 -0.75
N LEU A 50 1.75 -13.19 -0.72
CA LEU A 50 3.10 -13.29 -0.14
C LEU A 50 3.04 -13.39 1.39
N SER A 51 2.24 -12.55 2.04
CA SER A 51 2.02 -12.56 3.49
C SER A 51 1.46 -13.90 3.98
N LYS A 52 0.49 -14.47 3.25
CA LYS A 52 -0.09 -15.80 3.55
C LYS A 52 0.92 -16.95 3.48
N LYS A 53 2.02 -16.76 2.75
CA LYS A 53 3.12 -17.74 2.66
C LYS A 53 4.27 -17.44 3.64
N SER A 54 4.19 -16.33 4.37
CA SER A 54 5.20 -15.93 5.36
C SER A 54 5.05 -16.71 6.65
N ILE A 55 6.19 -16.95 7.33
CA ILE A 55 6.25 -17.56 8.66
C ILE A 55 5.55 -16.66 9.70
N MET A 56 5.48 -15.35 9.46
CA MET A 56 4.78 -14.37 10.32
C MET A 56 3.29 -14.19 9.97
N TYR A 57 2.67 -15.14 9.26
CA TYR A 57 1.25 -15.04 8.93
C TYR A 57 0.40 -14.97 10.21
N MET A 58 -0.22 -13.81 10.44
CA MET A 58 -1.23 -13.61 11.48
C MET A 58 -2.61 -13.55 10.84
N PRO A 59 -3.47 -14.58 10.98
CA PRO A 59 -4.79 -14.61 10.35
C PRO A 59 -5.75 -13.53 10.86
N ILE A 60 -5.40 -12.88 11.97
CA ILE A 60 -6.24 -11.90 12.67
C ILE A 60 -5.98 -10.47 12.14
N ILE A 61 -4.80 -10.21 11.57
CA ILE A 61 -4.38 -8.87 11.14
C ILE A 61 -3.79 -8.96 9.73
N ASP A 62 -4.44 -8.32 8.78
CA ASP A 62 -3.90 -8.19 7.43
C ASP A 62 -2.78 -7.13 7.40
N LEU A 63 -1.53 -7.60 7.29
CA LEU A 63 -0.33 -6.77 7.20
C LEU A 63 0.00 -6.32 5.77
N SER A 64 -0.73 -6.79 4.76
CA SER A 64 -0.52 -6.45 3.35
C SER A 64 -0.48 -4.93 3.06
N PRO A 65 -1.32 -4.09 3.70
CA PRO A 65 -1.27 -2.65 3.50
C PRO A 65 0.00 -2.00 4.03
N ILE A 66 0.54 -2.51 5.14
CA ILE A 66 1.82 -2.05 5.68
C ILE A 66 2.96 -2.47 4.76
N LEU A 67 2.95 -3.71 4.29
CA LEU A 67 3.92 -4.18 3.32
C LEU A 67 3.89 -3.34 2.03
N LEU A 68 2.69 -2.98 1.56
CA LEU A 68 2.52 -2.10 0.41
C LEU A 68 3.16 -0.74 0.66
N LEU A 69 2.92 -0.15 1.83
CA LEU A 69 3.51 1.12 2.21
C LEU A 69 5.05 1.07 2.20
N ILE A 70 5.63 0.03 2.80
CA ILE A 70 7.09 -0.17 2.83
C ILE A 70 7.66 -0.28 1.41
N VAL A 71 6.99 -1.04 0.53
CA VAL A 71 7.41 -1.22 -0.87
C VAL A 71 7.33 0.11 -1.63
N LEU A 72 6.25 0.88 -1.45
CA LEU A 72 6.08 2.19 -2.09
C LEU A 72 7.17 3.17 -1.65
N ILE A 73 7.43 3.28 -0.34
CA ILE A 73 8.51 4.13 0.21
C ILE A 73 9.88 3.71 -0.34
N TYR A 74 10.14 2.41 -0.43
CA TYR A 74 11.42 1.92 -0.95
C TYR A 74 11.61 2.27 -2.43
N ILE A 75 10.57 2.07 -3.26
CA ILE A 75 10.60 2.43 -4.68
C ILE A 75 10.73 3.95 -4.84
N GLU A 76 10.01 4.73 -4.02
CA GLU A 76 10.11 6.18 -3.99
C GLU A 76 11.55 6.63 -3.72
N GLN A 77 12.19 6.11 -2.68
CA GLN A 77 13.58 6.46 -2.35
C GLN A 77 14.56 6.09 -3.45
N ILE A 78 14.36 4.97 -4.14
CA ILE A 78 15.17 4.61 -5.30
C ILE A 78 15.02 5.67 -6.37
N ILE A 79 13.79 6.02 -6.74
CA ILE A 79 13.52 6.99 -7.81
C ILE A 79 14.03 8.38 -7.45
N TYR A 80 13.89 8.78 -6.18
CA TYR A 80 14.41 10.05 -5.68
C TYR A 80 15.92 10.17 -5.87
N LYS A 81 16.69 9.08 -5.71
CA LYS A 81 18.13 9.08 -5.97
C LYS A 81 18.50 9.32 -7.43
N PHE A 82 17.59 9.05 -8.37
CA PHE A 82 17.79 9.25 -9.81
C PHE A 82 17.22 10.58 -10.32
N LEU A 83 16.68 11.42 -9.42
CA LEU A 83 15.95 12.65 -9.73
C LEU A 83 16.82 13.89 -9.47
#